data_AF-A0A3D0QIP7-F1
#
_entry.id   AF-A0A3D0QIP7-F1
#
_cell.length_a   1.000
_cell.length_b   1.000
_cell.length_c   1.000
_cell.angle_alpha   90.00
_cell.angle_beta   90.00
_cell.angle_gamma   90.00
#
_symmetry.space_group_name_H-M   'P 1'
#
loop_
_entity.id
_entity.type
_entity.pdbx_description
1 polymer ?
#
loop_
_entity_poly.entity_id
_entity_poly.type
_entity_poly.pdbx_seq_one_letter_code
_entity_poly.pdbx_strand_id
1 'polypeptide(L)'
;MNHLPTDLQLLDTIYRKYYDIFASYNEKSPNRSSKIYVPISIDEIARQFGLDGDIIFGRLYYHLDQKYAYKQEDNGTVHLFTPVVGGDRHCVNFETVGIKRKNPMSLA
;
A
#
# COMPACT_ATOMS: atom_id res chain seq x y z
N MET A 1 3.28 20.48 15.56
CA MET A 1 4.00 20.19 14.30
C MET A 1 3.55 18.82 13.84
N ASN A 2 3.09 18.68 12.61
CA ASN A 2 2.70 17.37 12.09
C ASN A 2 3.98 16.69 11.60
N HIS A 3 4.43 15.67 12.32
CA HIS A 3 5.61 14.92 11.95
C HIS A 3 5.24 13.96 10.82
N LEU A 4 5.98 14.03 9.70
CA LEU A 4 5.84 13.06 8.64
C LEU A 4 6.17 11.66 9.19
N PRO A 5 5.32 10.64 8.95
CA PRO A 5 5.62 9.31 9.40
C PRO A 5 6.85 8.77 8.69
N THR A 6 7.61 7.91 9.35
CA THR A 6 8.64 7.12 8.65
C THR A 6 8.00 6.16 7.65
N ASP A 7 8.80 5.57 6.76
CA ASP A 7 8.34 4.50 5.87
C ASP A 7 7.75 3.34 6.67
N LEU A 8 8.40 2.95 7.76
CA LEU A 8 7.94 1.90 8.65
C LEU A 8 6.58 2.23 9.29
N GLN A 9 6.41 3.44 9.81
CA GLN A 9 5.14 3.86 10.43
C GLN A 9 3.98 3.86 9.44
N LEU A 10 4.22 4.32 8.21
CA LEU A 10 3.19 4.32 7.16
C LEU A 10 2.81 2.89 6.75
N LEU A 11 3.79 2.03 6.49
CA LEU A 11 3.55 0.63 6.10
C LEU A 11 2.89 -0.19 7.22
N ASP A 12 3.30 -0.01 8.48
CA ASP A 12 2.68 -0.71 9.61
C ASP A 12 1.23 -0.24 9.85
N THR A 13 0.97 1.06 9.66
CA THR A 13 -0.39 1.62 9.72
C THR A 13 -1.30 1.01 8.67
N ILE A 14 -0.84 0.98 7.40
CA ILE A 14 -1.59 0.36 6.30
C ILE A 14 -1.83 -1.12 6.61
N TYR A 15 -0.80 -1.85 7.03
CA TYR A 15 -0.95 -3.27 7.30
C TYR A 15 -1.99 -3.54 8.39
N ARG A 16 -1.90 -2.86 9.53
CA ARG A 16 -2.84 -3.09 10.65
C ARG A 16 -4.26 -2.72 10.28
N LYS A 17 -4.46 -1.58 9.60
CA LYS A 17 -5.80 -1.06 9.28
C LYS A 17 -6.53 -1.90 8.24
N TYR A 18 -5.80 -2.50 7.28
CA TYR A 18 -6.41 -3.19 6.13
C TYR A 18 -6.18 -4.71 6.14
N TYR A 19 -5.64 -5.29 7.21
CA TYR A 19 -5.42 -6.74 7.31
C TYR A 19 -6.71 -7.55 7.20
N ASP A 20 -7.76 -7.13 7.92
CA ASP A 20 -9.04 -7.85 7.90
C ASP A 20 -9.69 -7.77 6.52
N ILE A 21 -9.58 -6.62 5.85
CA ILE A 21 -10.01 -6.46 4.46
C ILE A 21 -9.24 -7.42 3.58
N PHE A 22 -7.91 -7.47 3.69
CA PHE A 22 -7.10 -8.42 2.93
C PHE A 22 -7.56 -9.87 3.14
N ALA A 23 -7.72 -10.28 4.41
CA ALA A 23 -8.07 -11.64 4.81
C ALA A 23 -9.50 -12.06 4.42
N SER A 24 -10.44 -11.11 4.30
CA SER A 24 -11.83 -11.39 3.96
C SER A 24 -12.10 -11.65 2.48
N TYR A 25 -11.07 -11.69 1.63
CA TYR A 25 -11.24 -11.89 0.19
C TYR A 25 -11.77 -13.27 -0.16
N ASN A 26 -12.77 -13.30 -1.06
CA ASN A 26 -13.40 -14.53 -1.53
C ASN A 26 -13.37 -14.57 -3.06
N GLU A 27 -12.64 -15.55 -3.62
CA GLU A 27 -12.52 -15.74 -5.07
C GLU A 27 -13.84 -16.07 -5.76
N LYS A 28 -14.78 -16.71 -5.06
CA LYS A 28 -16.08 -17.10 -5.62
C LYS A 28 -17.10 -15.95 -5.65
N SER A 29 -16.84 -14.87 -4.91
CA SER A 29 -17.68 -13.68 -4.85
C SER A 29 -16.82 -12.46 -4.52
N PRO A 30 -15.97 -12.02 -5.47
CA PRO A 30 -14.97 -11.01 -5.21
C PRO A 30 -15.63 -9.65 -4.96
N ASN A 31 -15.30 -9.04 -3.82
CA ASN A 31 -15.66 -7.66 -3.48
C ASN A 31 -14.61 -6.63 -3.93
N ARG A 32 -13.53 -7.09 -4.58
CA ARG A 32 -12.45 -6.29 -5.15
C ARG A 32 -11.81 -7.02 -6.32
N SER A 33 -11.11 -6.28 -7.16
CA SER A 33 -10.56 -6.73 -8.45
C SER A 33 -9.40 -7.72 -8.31
N SER A 34 -8.76 -7.80 -7.14
CA SER A 34 -7.63 -8.69 -6.88
C SER A 34 -7.51 -9.03 -5.40
N LYS A 35 -7.07 -10.26 -5.08
CA LYS A 35 -6.70 -10.62 -3.70
C LYS A 35 -5.53 -9.79 -3.18
N ILE A 36 -4.51 -9.61 -4.01
CA ILE A 36 -3.20 -9.06 -3.63
C ILE A 36 -3.27 -7.53 -3.52
N TYR A 37 -3.99 -6.89 -4.43
CA TYR A 37 -4.17 -5.44 -4.42
C TYR A 37 -5.39 -5.05 -3.58
N VAL A 38 -5.11 -4.43 -2.44
CA VAL A 38 -6.14 -4.01 -1.48
C VAL A 38 -6.37 -2.51 -1.63
N PRO A 39 -7.61 -2.06 -1.90
CA PRO A 39 -7.93 -0.64 -1.89
C PRO A 39 -7.77 -0.05 -0.49
N ILE A 40 -7.11 1.09 -0.39
CA ILE A 40 -6.89 1.83 0.85
C ILE A 40 -7.48 3.23 0.78
N SER A 41 -7.97 3.73 1.90
CA SER A 41 -8.38 5.12 2.05
C SER A 41 -7.19 5.99 2.44
N ILE A 42 -6.76 6.83 1.48
CA ILE A 42 -5.70 7.84 1.67
C ILE A 42 -6.10 8.83 2.77
N ASP A 43 -7.35 9.29 2.77
CA ASP A 43 -7.87 10.25 3.75
C ASP A 43 -7.89 9.69 5.17
N GLU A 44 -8.20 8.40 5.34
CA GLU A 44 -8.14 7.76 6.66
C GLU A 44 -6.71 7.66 7.19
N ILE A 45 -5.76 7.33 6.33
CA ILE A 45 -4.35 7.25 6.70
C ILE A 45 -3.83 8.65 7.02
N ALA A 46 -4.16 9.65 6.19
CA ALA A 46 -3.76 11.03 6.39
C ALA A 46 -4.29 11.60 7.70
N ARG A 47 -5.57 11.36 8.03
CA ARG A 47 -6.17 11.73 9.32
C ARG A 47 -5.43 11.14 10.51
N GLN A 48 -4.95 9.89 10.42
CA GLN A 48 -4.20 9.26 11.50
C GLN A 48 -2.87 9.97 11.81
N PHE A 49 -2.27 10.63 10.82
CA PHE A 49 -1.02 11.38 10.98
C PHE A 49 -1.23 12.91 11.06
N GLY A 50 -2.48 13.38 10.98
CA GLY A 50 -2.79 14.81 10.87
C GLY A 50 -2.22 15.44 9.60
N LEU A 51 -2.14 14.70 8.50
CA LEU A 51 -1.56 15.17 7.24
C LEU A 51 -2.65 15.44 6.19
N ASP A 52 -2.26 16.16 5.15
CA ASP A 52 -3.01 16.23 3.90
C ASP A 52 -2.94 14.88 3.17
N GLY A 53 -4.03 14.50 2.50
CA GLY A 53 -4.12 13.27 1.71
C GLY A 53 -3.06 13.19 0.61
N ASP A 54 -2.75 14.32 -0.03
CA ASP A 54 -1.77 14.40 -1.12
C ASP A 54 -0.36 14.06 -0.65
N ILE A 55 -0.03 14.31 0.62
CA ILE A 55 1.25 13.92 1.22
C ILE A 55 1.34 12.40 1.33
N ILE A 56 0.26 11.74 1.77
CA ILE A 56 0.21 10.27 1.87
C ILE A 56 0.24 9.65 0.47
N PHE A 57 -0.56 10.18 -0.46
CA PHE A 57 -0.57 9.74 -1.85
C PHE A 57 0.84 9.87 -2.46
N GLY A 58 1.46 11.04 -2.35
CA GLY A 58 2.78 11.29 -2.92
C GLY A 58 3.86 10.38 -2.31
N ARG A 59 3.80 10.10 -1.02
CA ARG A 59 4.72 9.14 -0.37
C ARG A 59 4.53 7.72 -0.87
N LEU A 60 3.30 7.29 -1.11
CA LEU A 60 3.02 5.96 -1.63
C LEU A 60 3.42 5.85 -3.10
N TYR A 61 3.03 6.82 -3.92
CA TYR A 61 3.17 6.79 -5.37
C TYR A 61 4.57 7.19 -5.86
N TYR A 62 5.14 8.30 -5.39
CA TYR A 62 6.41 8.81 -5.90
C TYR A 62 7.63 8.26 -5.15
N HIS A 63 7.48 7.81 -3.90
CA HIS A 63 8.60 7.33 -3.09
C HIS A 63 8.56 5.82 -2.87
N LEU A 64 7.54 5.30 -2.20
CA LEU A 64 7.52 3.89 -1.80
C LEU A 64 7.28 2.94 -2.97
N ASP A 65 6.43 3.30 -3.94
CA ASP A 65 6.26 2.50 -5.14
C ASP A 65 7.54 2.46 -5.97
N GLN A 66 8.18 3.61 -6.21
CA GLN A 66 9.48 3.65 -6.90
C GLN A 66 10.56 2.81 -6.19
N LYS A 67 10.52 2.77 -4.86
CA LYS A 67 11.50 2.03 -4.04
C LYS A 67 11.22 0.52 -3.98
N TYR A 68 9.97 0.10 -4.03
CA TYR A 68 9.59 -1.29 -3.74
C TYR A 68 8.87 -2.02 -4.88
N ALA A 69 8.50 -1.32 -5.95
CA ALA A 69 8.05 -1.95 -7.17
C ALA A 69 9.19 -2.76 -7.80
N TYR A 70 8.83 -3.88 -8.43
CA TYR A 70 9.80 -4.75 -9.09
C TYR A 70 9.25 -5.29 -10.40
N LYS A 71 10.16 -5.60 -11.33
CA LYS A 71 9.82 -6.22 -12.61
C LYS A 71 9.77 -7.73 -12.46
N GLN A 72 8.77 -8.35 -13.08
CA GLN A 72 8.72 -9.78 -13.32
C GLN A 72 9.40 -10.12 -14.65
N GLU A 73 9.75 -11.39 -14.84
CA GLU A 73 10.39 -11.90 -16.05
C GLU A 73 9.57 -11.59 -17.32
N ASP A 74 8.25 -11.55 -17.20
CA ASP A 74 7.31 -11.28 -18.31
C ASP A 74 7.10 -9.77 -18.61
N ASN A 75 8.04 -8.90 -18.26
CA ASN A 75 7.94 -7.44 -18.35
C ASN A 75 6.81 -6.77 -17.54
N GLY A 76 6.04 -7.53 -16.76
CA GLY A 76 5.07 -6.99 -15.81
C GLY A 76 5.76 -6.26 -14.66
N THR A 77 5.21 -5.13 -14.21
CA THR A 77 5.66 -4.44 -12.99
C THR A 77 4.70 -4.76 -11.85
N VAL A 78 5.23 -5.27 -10.75
CA VAL A 78 4.49 -5.39 -9.49
C VAL A 78 4.69 -4.10 -8.73
N HIS A 79 3.62 -3.32 -8.61
CA HIS A 79 3.61 -2.08 -7.87
C HIS A 79 3.38 -2.37 -6.38
N LEU A 80 4.07 -1.65 -5.50
CA LEU A 80 3.66 -1.55 -4.11
C LEU A 80 2.35 -0.77 -4.02
N PHE A 81 2.23 0.33 -4.76
CA PHE A 81 1.04 1.19 -4.79
C PHE A 81 0.71 1.56 -6.23
N THR A 82 -0.57 1.44 -6.58
CA THR A 82 -1.08 1.87 -7.88
C THR A 82 -2.38 2.67 -7.70
N PRO A 83 -2.58 3.77 -8.47
CA PRO A 83 -3.79 4.57 -8.39
C PRO A 83 -5.06 3.77 -8.73
N VAL A 84 -4.97 2.77 -9.61
CA VAL A 84 -6.11 1.99 -10.09
C VAL A 84 -5.73 0.53 -10.33
N VAL A 85 -6.61 -0.40 -9.91
CA VAL A 85 -6.60 -1.82 -10.32
C VAL A 85 -8.03 -2.23 -10.64
N GLY A 86 -8.33 -2.51 -11.91
CA GLY A 86 -9.70 -2.76 -12.33
C GLY A 86 -10.60 -1.57 -11.99
N GLY A 87 -11.62 -1.79 -11.16
CA GLY A 87 -12.52 -0.75 -10.67
C GLY A 87 -12.08 -0.10 -9.34
N ASP A 88 -11.05 -0.64 -8.70
CA ASP A 88 -10.60 -0.18 -7.38
C ASP A 88 -9.61 0.97 -7.49
N ARG A 89 -9.69 1.94 -6.57
CA ARG A 89 -8.79 3.08 -6.48
C ARG A 89 -7.85 2.98 -5.29
N HIS A 90 -6.66 3.52 -5.44
CA HIS A 90 -5.61 3.61 -4.42
C HIS A 90 -5.32 2.25 -3.80
N CYS A 91 -4.73 1.36 -4.59
CA CYS A 91 -4.50 -0.01 -4.18
C CYS A 91 -3.05 -0.23 -3.77
N VAL A 92 -2.84 -1.01 -2.71
CA VAL A 92 -1.51 -1.49 -2.33
C VAL A 92 -1.38 -2.99 -2.55
N ASN A 93 -0.21 -3.43 -3.02
CA ASN A 93 0.16 -4.84 -2.92
C ASN A 93 0.39 -5.18 -1.45
N PHE A 94 -0.59 -5.84 -0.83
CA PHE A 94 -0.66 -5.99 0.61
C PHE A 94 0.40 -6.96 1.17
N GLU A 95 0.78 -7.96 0.38
CA GLU A 95 1.88 -8.88 0.71
C GLU A 95 3.22 -8.15 0.79
N THR A 96 3.49 -7.29 -0.20
CA THR A 96 4.70 -6.47 -0.22
C THR A 96 4.75 -5.51 0.98
N VAL A 97 3.63 -4.88 1.34
CA VAL A 97 3.53 -4.07 2.58
C VAL A 97 3.89 -4.90 3.81
N GLY A 98 3.35 -6.13 3.92
CA GLY A 98 3.62 -7.04 5.03
C GLY A 98 5.08 -7.50 5.14
N ILE A 99 5.77 -7.66 4.01
CA ILE A 99 7.20 -8.00 3.97
C ILE A 99 8.04 -6.79 4.38
N LYS A 100 7.82 -5.63 3.75
CA LYS A 100 8.67 -4.44 3.93
C LYS A 100 8.54 -3.82 5.31
N ARG A 101 7.41 -3.96 6.01
CA ARG A 101 7.28 -3.52 7.41
C ARG A 101 8.09 -4.35 8.41
N LYS A 102 8.41 -5.61 8.11
CA LYS A 102 9.14 -6.50 9.02
C LYS A 102 10.66 -6.45 8.84
N ASN A 103 11.14 -5.96 7.70
CA ASN A 103 12.57 -5.93 7.42
C ASN A 103 13.02 -4.54 6.92
N PRO A 104 13.13 -3.53 7.81
CA PRO A 104 13.57 -2.19 7.42
C PRO A 104 15.06 -2.13 7.02
N MET A 105 15.87 -3.16 7.30
CA MET A 105 17.33 -3.17 7.14
C MET A 105 17.88 -3.93 5.91
N SER A 106 17.07 -4.64 5.12
CA SER A 106 17.57 -5.12 3.82
C SER A 106 17.47 -3.98 2.83
N LEU A 107 18.44 -3.07 2.76
CA LEU A 107 18.71 -2.11 1.68
C LEU A 107 19.87 -1.18 2.10
N ALA A 108 21.10 -1.70 1.97
CA ALA A 108 22.25 -0.90 1.55
C ALA A 108 22.40 -1.10 0.03
#